data_AF-A0A2S2NHF9-F1
#
_entry.id   AF-A0A2S2NHF9-F1
#
_cell.length_a   1.000
_cell.length_b   1.000
_cell.length_c   1.000
_cell.angle_alpha   90.00
_cell.angle_beta   90.00
_cell.angle_gamma   90.00
#
_symmetry.space_group_name_H-M   'P 1'
#
loop_
_entity.id
_entity.type
_entity.pdbx_description
1 polymer ?
#
loop_
_entity_poly.entity_id
_entity_poly.type
_entity_poly.pdbx_seq_one_letter_code
_entity_poly.pdbx_strand_id
1 'polypeptide(L)'
;MNATMFTIGMFPYVCAAMIPVFCEPKTMSKMLRSAVESVWNDKSGPKSVDYKPPTRTKQNVIVTGMCVYTALQLFLPYSHILTQGYNGWRNGLYGYSWDMMVYNVEVAKVEVKVLDHVRREQFFLDPQSWTNNNKWMLHGDMLKQFAECVAANMPDRRDNMSIQMDIWGSLNGRFHQRLVNPKVDLLNVSWSPWSPVPWLMPLIRHLDRWRPLMMDAKRNTDDDLLFFADFPGMTVTNDANDREATTTTLAVLEGAVAVRESQIGAIDDNGTVRLVSGEAMDVTGRHVVTTVSATPSCYVFASTAESGGGGGGCGASGHGGVDRGVSTQHAAVGGNRAKSCSKACYASALHAIRDAFSALFFRTAV
;
A
#
# COMPACT_ATOMS: atom_id res chain seq x y z
N MET A 1 9.80 -9.43 27.50
CA MET A 1 9.68 -7.95 27.39
C MET A 1 9.65 -7.50 25.93
N ASN A 2 10.71 -7.71 25.12
CA ASN A 2 10.66 -7.31 23.71
C ASN A 2 9.54 -8.02 22.91
N ALA A 3 9.31 -9.32 23.13
CA ALA A 3 8.21 -10.06 22.50
C ALA A 3 6.80 -9.60 22.91
N THR A 4 6.67 -8.92 24.05
CA THR A 4 5.39 -8.42 24.57
C THR A 4 5.17 -6.95 24.25
N MET A 5 6.26 -6.16 24.14
CA MET A 5 6.22 -4.74 23.78
C MET A 5 6.18 -4.52 22.25
N PHE A 6 6.84 -5.39 21.48
CA PHE A 6 6.93 -5.26 20.02
C PHE A 6 6.29 -6.47 19.34
N THR A 7 5.21 -6.25 18.60
CA THR A 7 4.50 -7.27 17.81
C THR A 7 5.19 -7.54 16.46
N ILE A 8 6.52 -7.73 16.47
CA ILE A 8 7.35 -7.99 15.27
C ILE A 8 7.41 -9.51 14.99
N GLY A 9 6.33 -10.23 15.30
CA GLY A 9 6.18 -11.66 15.04
C GLY A 9 7.31 -12.53 15.64
N MET A 10 7.96 -13.32 14.78
CA MET A 10 8.98 -14.30 15.16
C MET A 10 10.34 -13.70 15.57
N PHE A 11 10.59 -12.43 15.24
CA PHE A 11 11.90 -11.79 15.42
C PHE A 11 12.47 -11.90 16.86
N PRO A 12 11.72 -11.58 17.93
CA PRO A 12 12.24 -11.65 19.29
C PRO A 12 12.69 -13.07 19.68
N TYR A 13 11.98 -14.09 19.21
CA TYR A 13 12.30 -15.50 19.48
C TYR A 13 13.53 -15.97 18.71
N VAL A 14 13.66 -15.57 17.44
CA VAL A 14 14.84 -15.88 16.62
C VAL A 14 16.08 -15.22 17.21
N CYS A 15 16.01 -13.94 17.60
CA CYS A 15 17.12 -13.27 18.26
C CYS A 15 17.51 -13.97 19.57
N ALA A 16 16.54 -14.39 20.38
CA ALA A 16 16.81 -15.14 21.61
C ALA A 16 17.53 -16.47 21.33
N ALA A 17 17.10 -17.20 20.29
CA ALA A 17 17.75 -18.45 19.86
C ALA A 17 19.17 -18.22 19.30
N MET A 18 19.49 -17.02 18.82
CA MET A 18 20.83 -16.65 18.35
C MET A 18 21.77 -16.12 19.44
N ILE A 19 21.27 -15.77 20.63
CA ILE A 19 22.12 -15.33 21.77
C ILE A 19 23.32 -16.26 22.01
N PRO A 20 23.18 -17.60 21.93
CA PRO A 20 24.29 -18.51 22.12
C PRO A 20 25.49 -18.31 21.20
N VAL A 21 25.27 -17.81 19.98
CA VAL A 21 26.33 -17.52 19.01
C VAL A 21 27.27 -16.41 19.51
N PHE A 22 26.75 -15.50 20.33
CA PHE A 22 27.50 -14.37 20.87
C PHE A 22 28.12 -14.64 22.24
N CYS A 23 27.85 -15.79 22.86
CA CYS A 23 28.44 -16.17 24.13
C CYS A 23 29.85 -16.75 23.94
N GLU A 24 30.73 -16.54 24.91
CA GLU A 24 32.02 -17.23 24.91
C GLU A 24 31.83 -18.76 24.92
N PRO A 25 32.61 -19.52 24.12
CA PRO A 25 32.45 -20.97 23.99
C PRO A 25 32.51 -21.73 25.32
N LYS A 26 33.31 -21.24 26.27
CA LYS A 26 33.48 -21.83 27.61
C LYS A 26 32.19 -21.71 28.44
N THR A 27 31.56 -20.54 28.42
CA THR A 27 30.33 -20.25 29.16
C THR A 27 29.16 -21.04 28.56
N MET A 28 29.07 -21.09 27.24
CA MET A 28 28.03 -21.83 26.53
C MET A 28 28.13 -23.34 26.78
N SER A 29 29.33 -23.91 26.69
CA SER A 29 29.57 -25.33 26.98
C SER A 29 29.15 -25.71 28.42
N LYS A 30 29.46 -24.86 29.40
CA LYS A 30 29.06 -25.08 30.80
C LYS A 30 27.55 -25.00 30.99
N MET A 31 26.89 -24.05 30.34
CA MET A 31 25.45 -23.85 30.43
C MET A 31 24.67 -24.99 29.74
N LEU A 32 25.12 -25.42 28.55
CA LEU A 32 24.55 -26.58 27.84
C LEU A 32 24.73 -27.88 28.63
N ARG A 33 25.91 -28.13 29.20
CA ARG A 33 26.13 -29.30 30.07
C ARG A 33 25.20 -29.29 31.27
N SER A 34 25.09 -28.15 31.96
CA SER A 34 24.19 -28.03 33.11
C SER A 34 22.71 -28.21 32.74
N ALA A 35 22.28 -27.75 31.57
CA ALA A 35 20.91 -27.94 31.08
C ALA A 35 20.64 -29.39 30.67
N VAL A 36 21.60 -30.04 30.00
CA VAL A 36 21.51 -31.45 29.62
C VAL A 36 21.52 -32.35 30.85
N GLU A 37 22.37 -32.10 31.85
CA GLU A 37 22.39 -32.83 33.12
C GLU A 37 21.11 -32.62 33.94
N SER A 38 20.48 -31.44 33.82
CA SER A 38 19.20 -31.16 34.48
C SER A 38 18.00 -31.86 33.83
N VAL A 39 18.04 -32.08 32.50
CA VAL A 39 16.93 -32.69 31.74
C VAL A 39 17.12 -34.20 31.63
N TRP A 40 18.35 -34.65 31.42
CA TRP A 40 18.76 -36.04 31.42
C TRP A 40 19.39 -36.34 32.77
N ASN A 41 18.56 -36.80 33.71
CA ASN A 41 18.98 -37.17 35.06
C ASN A 41 19.70 -38.53 35.06
N ASP A 42 20.70 -38.68 34.18
CA ASP A 42 21.53 -39.87 34.10
C ASP A 42 22.68 -39.69 35.09
N LYS A 43 22.53 -40.31 36.28
CA LYS A 43 23.54 -40.35 37.35
C LYS A 43 24.77 -41.20 37.00
N SER A 44 24.92 -41.65 35.76
CA SER A 44 26.16 -42.31 35.35
C SER A 44 27.28 -41.27 35.27
N GLY A 45 28.30 -41.42 36.13
CA GLY A 45 29.46 -40.53 36.20
C GLY A 45 30.13 -40.32 34.83
N PRO A 46 31.00 -39.30 34.68
CA PRO A 46 31.50 -38.84 33.39
C PRO A 46 32.21 -39.99 32.67
N LYS A 47 31.48 -40.67 31.78
CA LYS A 47 32.07 -41.62 30.85
C LYS A 47 32.95 -40.78 29.93
N SER A 48 34.24 -41.09 29.90
CA SER A 48 35.14 -40.54 28.89
C SER A 48 34.48 -40.77 27.54
N VAL A 49 33.99 -39.69 26.93
CA VAL A 49 33.36 -39.77 25.61
C VAL A 49 34.48 -40.12 24.65
N ASP A 50 34.60 -41.40 24.36
CA ASP A 50 35.56 -41.91 23.39
C ASP A 50 35.10 -41.40 22.03
N TYR A 51 35.67 -40.27 21.60
CA TYR A 51 35.30 -39.59 20.37
C TYR A 51 35.75 -40.47 19.20
N LYS A 52 34.84 -41.32 18.72
CA LYS A 52 35.04 -42.03 17.47
C LYS A 52 34.76 -41.04 16.35
N PRO A 53 35.77 -40.71 15.49
CA PRO A 53 35.52 -39.82 14.37
C PRO A 53 34.40 -40.41 13.51
N PRO A 54 33.49 -39.56 12.98
CA PRO A 54 32.42 -40.03 12.12
C PRO A 54 33.02 -40.81 10.95
N THR A 55 32.36 -41.91 10.55
CA THR A 55 32.79 -42.67 9.37
C THR A 55 32.82 -41.74 8.15
N ARG A 56 33.72 -42.01 7.19
CA ARG A 56 33.86 -41.21 5.97
C ARG A 56 32.52 -40.96 5.25
N THR A 57 31.63 -41.96 5.28
CA THR A 57 30.25 -41.84 4.78
C THR A 57 29.40 -40.84 5.55
N LYS A 58 29.40 -40.89 6.89
CA LYS A 58 28.67 -39.94 7.74
C LYS A 58 29.22 -38.52 7.59
N GLN A 59 30.54 -38.38 7.52
CA GLN A 59 31.19 -37.10 7.27
C GLN A 59 30.78 -36.50 5.93
N ASN A 60 30.80 -37.30 4.85
CA ASN A 60 30.37 -36.84 3.54
C ASN A 60 28.90 -36.39 3.53
N VAL A 61 28.00 -37.14 4.17
CA VAL A 61 26.58 -36.75 4.27
C VAL A 61 26.41 -35.42 5.00
N ILE A 62 27.11 -35.21 6.12
CA ILE A 62 27.07 -33.95 6.87
C ILE A 62 27.59 -32.80 6.01
N VAL A 63 28.73 -32.99 5.32
CA VAL A 63 29.31 -31.97 4.46
C VAL A 63 28.39 -31.65 3.28
N THR A 64 27.83 -32.65 2.62
CA THR A 64 26.84 -32.45 1.54
C THR A 64 25.62 -31.69 2.06
N GLY A 65 25.09 -32.05 3.22
CA GLY A 65 23.97 -31.33 3.84
C GLY A 65 24.30 -29.85 4.11
N MET A 66 25.49 -29.55 4.64
CA MET A 66 25.95 -28.18 4.87
C MET A 66 26.16 -27.41 3.57
N CYS A 67 26.71 -28.04 2.53
CA CYS A 67 26.84 -27.43 1.21
C CYS A 67 25.48 -27.11 0.59
N VAL A 68 24.52 -28.05 0.63
CA VAL A 68 23.15 -27.85 0.13
C VAL A 68 22.46 -26.72 0.89
N TYR A 69 22.55 -26.72 2.22
CA TYR A 69 22.00 -25.65 3.05
C TYR A 69 22.60 -24.29 2.69
N THR A 70 23.93 -24.21 2.56
CA THR A 70 24.62 -22.97 2.21
C THR A 70 24.21 -22.48 0.82
N ALA A 71 24.16 -23.38 -0.17
CA ALA A 71 23.71 -23.06 -1.52
C ALA A 71 22.26 -22.55 -1.52
N LEU A 72 21.38 -23.17 -0.74
CA LEU A 72 19.99 -22.74 -0.57
C LEU A 72 19.90 -21.34 0.06
N GLN A 73 20.68 -21.06 1.12
CA GLN A 73 20.71 -19.74 1.76
C GLN A 73 21.24 -18.64 0.83
N LEU A 74 22.20 -18.95 -0.05
CA LEU A 74 22.69 -18.03 -1.06
C LEU A 74 21.70 -17.83 -2.22
N PHE A 75 20.89 -18.85 -2.51
CA PHE A 75 19.93 -18.82 -3.62
C PHE A 75 18.59 -18.15 -3.26
N LEU A 76 18.06 -18.37 -2.05
CA LEU A 76 16.76 -17.84 -1.60
C LEU A 76 16.56 -16.32 -1.87
N PRO A 77 17.57 -15.46 -1.65
CA PRO A 77 17.50 -14.03 -1.99
C PRO A 77 17.14 -13.73 -3.45
N TYR A 78 17.57 -14.59 -4.36
CA TYR A 78 17.36 -14.48 -5.81
C TYR A 78 16.13 -15.26 -6.29
N SER A 79 15.31 -15.78 -5.36
CA SER A 79 14.11 -16.55 -5.67
C SER A 79 13.11 -15.80 -6.57
N HIS A 80 13.14 -14.47 -6.58
CA HIS A 80 12.27 -13.61 -7.40
C HIS A 80 12.39 -13.83 -8.91
N ILE A 81 13.47 -14.47 -9.37
CA ILE A 81 13.61 -14.91 -10.77
C ILE A 81 12.59 -16.02 -11.09
N LEU A 82 12.37 -16.91 -10.13
CA LEU A 82 11.45 -18.04 -10.24
C LEU A 82 10.02 -17.67 -9.83
N THR A 83 9.87 -16.90 -8.75
CA THR A 83 8.58 -16.65 -8.09
C THR A 83 7.88 -15.39 -8.59
N GLN A 84 7.82 -15.23 -9.93
CA GLN A 84 7.32 -14.00 -10.57
C GLN A 84 5.84 -13.70 -10.28
N GLY A 85 5.06 -14.69 -9.84
CA GLY A 85 3.64 -14.52 -9.50
C GLY A 85 3.38 -13.75 -8.22
N TYR A 86 4.37 -13.63 -7.35
CA TYR A 86 4.26 -12.85 -6.13
C TYR A 86 4.76 -11.41 -6.29
N ASN A 87 5.31 -11.09 -7.46
CA ASN A 87 5.80 -9.77 -7.78
C ASN A 87 4.61 -8.81 -7.90
N GLY A 88 4.66 -7.73 -7.12
CA GLY A 88 3.81 -6.55 -7.32
C GLY A 88 4.60 -5.48 -8.05
N TRP A 89 4.58 -4.25 -7.55
CA TRP A 89 5.62 -3.26 -7.90
C TRP A 89 7.01 -3.57 -7.32
N ARG A 90 7.11 -4.66 -6.55
CA ARG A 90 8.31 -5.16 -5.91
C ARG A 90 8.68 -6.49 -6.56
N ASN A 91 9.97 -6.74 -6.72
CA ASN A 91 10.46 -8.03 -7.18
C ASN A 91 10.56 -8.98 -5.97
N GLY A 92 9.90 -10.13 -6.06
CA GLY A 92 10.06 -11.25 -5.15
C GLY A 92 8.98 -11.45 -4.10
N LEU A 93 9.08 -12.63 -3.46
CA LEU A 93 8.28 -13.01 -2.32
C LEU A 93 8.68 -12.17 -1.10
N TYR A 94 7.74 -11.43 -0.53
CA TYR A 94 7.98 -10.57 0.63
C TYR A 94 8.47 -11.40 1.82
N GLY A 95 9.77 -11.29 2.13
CA GLY A 95 10.44 -11.99 3.23
C GLY A 95 11.60 -12.91 2.82
N TYR A 96 11.70 -13.29 1.54
CA TYR A 96 12.81 -14.13 1.05
C TYR A 96 13.80 -13.39 0.15
N SER A 97 13.47 -12.19 -0.31
CA SER A 97 14.37 -11.31 -1.06
C SER A 97 15.21 -10.43 -0.12
N TRP A 98 16.43 -10.07 -0.54
CA TRP A 98 17.27 -9.09 0.17
C TRP A 98 16.69 -7.68 0.21
N ASP A 99 15.71 -7.36 -0.65
CA ASP A 99 15.07 -6.04 -0.72
C ASP A 99 13.99 -5.84 0.37
N MET A 100 14.02 -6.63 1.44
CA MET A 100 13.10 -6.47 2.57
C MET A 100 13.29 -5.08 3.19
N MET A 101 12.19 -4.38 3.45
CA MET A 101 12.12 -3.00 3.97
C MET A 101 12.56 -1.86 3.04
N VAL A 102 12.97 -2.13 1.79
CA VAL A 102 13.28 -1.05 0.80
C VAL A 102 12.00 -0.35 0.31
N TYR A 103 10.85 -1.03 0.44
CA TYR A 103 9.58 -0.61 -0.12
C TYR A 103 8.53 -0.41 0.96
N ASN A 104 8.01 0.80 1.03
CA ASN A 104 6.81 1.18 1.74
C ASN A 104 5.71 1.46 0.70
N VAL A 105 4.54 0.83 0.86
CA VAL A 105 3.37 1.10 0.03
C VAL A 105 2.28 1.64 0.92
N GLU A 106 1.87 2.87 0.64
CA GLU A 106 0.73 3.52 1.27
C GLU A 106 -0.51 3.31 0.39
N VAL A 107 -1.60 2.82 0.95
CA VAL A 107 -2.85 2.57 0.21
C VAL A 107 -3.81 3.72 0.50
N ALA A 108 -4.23 4.43 -0.55
CA ALA A 108 -5.10 5.60 -0.42
C ALA A 108 -6.58 5.27 -0.62
N LYS A 109 -6.90 4.41 -1.59
CA LYS A 109 -8.29 4.05 -1.93
C LYS A 109 -8.39 2.57 -2.27
N VAL A 110 -9.45 1.94 -1.79
CA VAL A 110 -9.78 0.53 -2.04
C VAL A 110 -11.27 0.44 -2.31
N GLU A 111 -11.62 -0.10 -3.46
CA GLU A 111 -13.01 -0.29 -3.87
C GLU A 111 -13.16 -1.71 -4.42
N VAL A 112 -14.00 -2.52 -3.78
CA VAL A 112 -14.29 -3.88 -4.22
C VAL A 112 -15.71 -3.89 -4.77
N LYS A 113 -15.82 -4.07 -6.08
CA LYS A 113 -17.08 -4.09 -6.80
C LYS A 113 -17.46 -5.52 -7.14
N VAL A 114 -18.66 -5.92 -6.74
CA VAL A 114 -19.25 -7.21 -7.11
C VAL A 114 -20.36 -6.95 -8.12
N LEU A 115 -20.32 -7.69 -9.24
CA LEU A 115 -21.33 -7.66 -10.28
C LEU A 115 -22.04 -9.01 -10.34
N ASP A 116 -23.36 -9.03 -10.15
CA ASP A 116 -24.21 -10.22 -10.34
C ASP A 116 -24.84 -10.16 -11.74
N HIS A 117 -24.42 -11.05 -12.64
CA HIS A 117 -24.86 -11.05 -14.03
C HIS A 117 -26.30 -11.54 -14.22
N VAL A 118 -26.83 -12.33 -13.27
CA VAL A 118 -28.21 -12.84 -13.32
C VAL A 118 -29.18 -11.78 -12.84
N ARG A 119 -28.92 -11.19 -11.67
CA ARG A 119 -29.78 -10.15 -11.09
C ARG A 119 -29.60 -8.78 -11.74
N ARG A 120 -28.51 -8.58 -12.51
CA ARG A 120 -28.08 -7.28 -13.03
C ARG A 120 -27.89 -6.25 -11.93
N GLU A 121 -27.42 -6.72 -10.78
CA GLU A 121 -27.12 -5.89 -9.61
C GLU A 121 -25.62 -5.67 -9.51
N GLN A 122 -25.23 -4.49 -9.05
CA GLN A 122 -23.86 -4.19 -8.66
C GLN A 122 -23.87 -3.58 -7.26
N PHE A 123 -22.91 -3.99 -6.44
CA PHE A 123 -22.74 -3.43 -5.10
C PHE A 123 -21.25 -3.39 -4.73
N PHE A 124 -20.95 -2.56 -3.75
CA PHE A 124 -19.60 -2.38 -3.23
C PHE A 124 -19.48 -3.08 -1.89
N LEU A 125 -18.34 -3.74 -1.68
CA LEU A 125 -17.98 -4.36 -0.41
C LEU A 125 -17.04 -3.44 0.36
N ASP A 126 -17.26 -3.34 1.66
CA ASP A 126 -16.28 -2.78 2.59
C ASP A 126 -15.27 -3.87 2.96
N PRO A 127 -13.99 -3.78 2.52
CA PRO A 127 -13.01 -4.82 2.79
C PRO A 127 -12.70 -5.00 4.27
N GLN A 128 -12.89 -3.97 5.10
CA GLN A 128 -12.64 -4.07 6.55
C GLN A 128 -13.63 -5.02 7.24
N SER A 129 -14.82 -5.20 6.68
CA SER A 129 -15.80 -6.17 7.19
C SER A 129 -15.43 -7.63 6.88
N TRP A 130 -14.50 -7.86 5.94
CA TRP A 130 -14.11 -9.20 5.49
C TRP A 130 -12.80 -9.68 6.13
N THR A 131 -11.87 -8.78 6.38
CA THR A 131 -10.55 -9.12 6.92
C THR A 131 -9.98 -7.97 7.73
N ASN A 132 -9.44 -8.31 8.91
CA ASN A 132 -8.76 -7.34 9.78
C ASN A 132 -7.33 -7.01 9.31
N ASN A 133 -6.86 -7.66 8.25
CA ASN A 133 -5.50 -7.48 7.71
C ASN A 133 -5.58 -6.72 6.39
N ASN A 134 -4.71 -5.73 6.20
CA ASN A 134 -4.65 -4.92 4.98
C ASN A 134 -3.60 -5.41 3.97
N LYS A 135 -2.79 -6.42 4.31
CA LYS A 135 -1.69 -6.91 3.44
C LYS A 135 -2.16 -7.59 2.17
N TRP A 136 -3.38 -8.15 2.14
CA TRP A 136 -3.89 -8.86 0.96
C TRP A 136 -3.94 -7.97 -0.28
N MET A 137 -4.11 -6.66 -0.08
CA MET A 137 -4.23 -5.67 -1.17
C MET A 137 -2.96 -5.54 -2.00
N LEU A 138 -1.80 -5.93 -1.46
CA LEU A 138 -0.48 -5.67 -2.05
C LEU A 138 0.10 -6.85 -2.82
N HIS A 139 -0.60 -7.98 -2.86
CA HIS A 139 -0.09 -9.26 -3.34
C HIS A 139 -1.07 -9.95 -4.29
N GLY A 140 -0.56 -10.39 -5.45
CA GLY A 140 -1.39 -10.95 -6.51
C GLY A 140 -2.17 -12.21 -6.10
N ASP A 141 -1.50 -13.08 -5.34
CA ASP A 141 -2.09 -14.31 -4.80
C ASP A 141 -3.19 -14.03 -3.77
N MET A 142 -2.94 -13.10 -2.85
CA MET A 142 -3.88 -12.77 -1.79
C MET A 142 -5.11 -12.03 -2.32
N LEU A 143 -4.97 -11.21 -3.36
CA LEU A 143 -6.10 -10.58 -4.06
C LEU A 143 -7.02 -11.63 -4.68
N LYS A 144 -6.45 -12.65 -5.32
CA LYS A 144 -7.22 -13.77 -5.87
C LYS A 144 -7.89 -14.59 -4.76
N GLN A 145 -7.16 -14.90 -3.69
CA GLN A 145 -7.73 -15.59 -2.52
C GLN A 145 -8.87 -14.80 -1.89
N PHE A 146 -8.77 -13.46 -1.83
CA PHE A 146 -9.84 -12.60 -1.35
C PHE A 146 -11.08 -12.69 -2.25
N ALA A 147 -10.91 -12.63 -3.58
CA ALA A 147 -12.01 -12.81 -4.53
C ALA A 147 -12.68 -14.19 -4.37
N GLU A 148 -11.90 -15.26 -4.25
CA GLU A 148 -12.41 -16.62 -4.00
C GLU A 148 -13.13 -16.73 -2.66
N CYS A 149 -12.63 -16.07 -1.62
CA CYS A 149 -13.28 -15.99 -0.31
C CYS A 149 -14.64 -15.30 -0.39
N VAL A 150 -14.72 -14.16 -1.10
CA VAL A 150 -15.99 -13.45 -1.34
C VAL A 150 -16.99 -14.37 -2.06
N ALA A 151 -16.54 -15.05 -3.11
CA ALA A 151 -17.38 -15.96 -3.88
C ALA A 151 -17.85 -17.17 -3.06
N ALA A 152 -16.99 -17.72 -2.20
CA ALA A 152 -17.33 -18.83 -1.31
C ALA A 152 -18.39 -18.47 -0.26
N ASN A 153 -18.41 -17.21 0.19
CA ASN A 153 -19.40 -16.72 1.16
C ASN A 153 -20.71 -16.25 0.50
N MET A 154 -20.83 -16.31 -0.82
CA MET A 154 -22.04 -15.99 -1.57
C MET A 154 -22.37 -17.11 -2.58
N PRO A 155 -22.66 -18.35 -2.10
CA PRO A 155 -22.85 -19.51 -2.96
C PRO A 155 -23.96 -19.30 -4.00
N ASP A 156 -25.04 -18.60 -3.64
CA ASP A 156 -26.18 -18.33 -4.53
C ASP A 156 -25.83 -17.44 -5.73
N ARG A 157 -24.69 -16.74 -5.68
CA ARG A 157 -24.22 -15.81 -6.72
C ARG A 157 -22.95 -16.29 -7.43
N ARG A 158 -22.30 -17.32 -6.89
CA ARG A 158 -20.92 -17.72 -7.23
C ARG A 158 -20.68 -17.88 -8.72
N ASP A 159 -21.53 -18.63 -9.40
CA ASP A 159 -21.32 -19.02 -10.79
C ASP A 159 -21.52 -17.89 -11.79
N ASN A 160 -22.20 -16.81 -11.38
CA ASN A 160 -22.56 -15.69 -12.26
C ASN A 160 -22.13 -14.34 -11.68
N MET A 161 -21.12 -14.31 -10.79
CA MET A 161 -20.56 -13.06 -10.31
C MET A 161 -19.20 -12.77 -10.95
N SER A 162 -18.90 -11.48 -11.06
CA SER A 162 -17.56 -10.99 -11.31
C SER A 162 -17.14 -10.05 -10.18
N ILE A 163 -15.86 -10.12 -9.81
CA ILE A 163 -15.29 -9.29 -8.75
C ILE A 163 -14.21 -8.42 -9.36
N GLN A 164 -14.44 -7.12 -9.33
CA GLN A 164 -13.52 -6.09 -9.79
C GLN A 164 -12.97 -5.35 -8.58
N MET A 165 -11.67 -5.08 -8.56
CA MET A 165 -11.04 -4.33 -7.48
C MET A 165 -10.29 -3.13 -8.03
N ASP A 166 -10.52 -1.98 -7.43
CA ASP A 166 -9.77 -0.76 -7.69
C ASP A 166 -8.97 -0.39 -6.45
N ILE A 167 -7.64 -0.50 -6.55
CA ILE A 167 -6.72 -0.33 -5.42
C ILE A 167 -5.68 0.70 -5.82
N TRP A 168 -5.63 1.80 -5.07
CA TRP A 168 -4.71 2.90 -5.27
C TRP A 168 -3.61 2.88 -4.22
N GLY A 169 -2.36 2.84 -4.68
CA GLY A 169 -1.20 2.84 -3.80
C GLY A 169 -0.12 3.82 -4.22
N SER A 170 0.67 4.27 -3.25
CA SER A 170 1.90 5.04 -3.45
C SER A 170 3.10 4.22 -3.00
N LEU A 171 4.02 3.95 -3.92
CA LEU A 171 5.27 3.26 -3.63
C LEU A 171 6.35 4.26 -3.23
N ASN A 172 6.74 4.27 -1.97
CA ASN A 172 7.76 5.14 -1.40
C ASN A 172 7.47 6.65 -1.59
N GLY A 173 6.21 7.09 -1.52
CA GLY A 173 5.90 8.52 -1.66
C GLY A 173 5.92 9.01 -3.12
N ARG A 174 5.70 8.09 -4.07
CA ARG A 174 5.39 8.41 -5.47
C ARG A 174 3.94 8.88 -5.61
N PHE A 175 3.52 9.19 -6.83
CA PHE A 175 2.10 9.38 -7.14
C PHE A 175 1.28 8.14 -6.72
N HIS A 176 0.07 8.38 -6.24
CA HIS A 176 -0.91 7.33 -6.06
C HIS A 176 -1.36 6.86 -7.44
N GLN A 177 -1.16 5.57 -7.72
CA GLN A 177 -1.59 4.95 -8.97
C GLN A 177 -2.29 3.64 -8.69
N ARG A 178 -3.07 3.17 -9.67
CA ARG A 178 -3.73 1.87 -9.60
C ARG A 178 -2.70 0.76 -9.53
N LEU A 179 -2.87 -0.16 -8.59
CA LEU A 179 -2.06 -1.37 -8.46
C LEU A 179 -2.56 -2.47 -9.38
N VAL A 180 -3.88 -2.57 -9.54
CA VAL A 180 -4.58 -3.63 -10.28
C VAL A 180 -5.47 -3.01 -11.35
N ASN A 181 -5.64 -3.69 -12.47
CA ASN A 181 -6.58 -3.25 -13.50
C ASN A 181 -8.03 -3.45 -13.02
N PRO A 182 -8.80 -2.37 -12.78
CA PRO A 182 -10.15 -2.47 -12.24
C PRO A 182 -11.17 -3.07 -13.22
N LYS A 183 -10.82 -3.19 -14.51
CA LYS A 183 -11.70 -3.75 -15.55
C LYS A 183 -11.65 -5.28 -15.59
N VAL A 184 -10.70 -5.90 -14.91
CA VAL A 184 -10.48 -7.35 -14.93
C VAL A 184 -11.27 -8.03 -13.81
N ASP A 185 -11.91 -9.16 -14.14
CA ASP A 185 -12.60 -10.00 -13.17
C ASP A 185 -11.59 -10.90 -12.41
N LEU A 186 -11.30 -10.54 -11.17
CA LEU A 186 -10.32 -11.24 -10.34
C LEU A 186 -10.79 -12.63 -9.89
N LEU A 187 -12.07 -12.97 -10.05
CA LEU A 187 -12.55 -14.33 -9.75
C LEU A 187 -12.10 -15.34 -10.81
N ASN A 188 -12.08 -14.92 -12.08
CA ASN A 188 -11.85 -15.80 -13.24
C ASN A 188 -10.44 -15.69 -13.85
N VAL A 189 -9.54 -14.91 -13.25
CA VAL A 189 -8.15 -14.77 -13.73
C VAL A 189 -7.27 -15.96 -13.35
N SER A 190 -6.38 -16.32 -14.26
CA SER A 190 -5.26 -17.20 -13.96
C SER A 190 -4.21 -16.47 -13.11
N TRP A 191 -3.75 -17.13 -12.05
CA TRP A 191 -2.58 -16.74 -11.27
C TRP A 191 -1.71 -17.98 -11.07
N SER A 192 -0.39 -17.81 -11.15
CA SER A 192 0.56 -18.88 -10.90
C SER A 192 1.78 -18.31 -10.17
N PRO A 193 2.39 -19.05 -9.22
CA PRO A 193 3.61 -18.65 -8.53
C PRO A 193 4.76 -18.28 -9.47
N TRP A 194 4.79 -18.89 -10.67
CA TRP A 194 5.95 -18.90 -11.57
C TRP A 194 5.85 -17.89 -12.72
N SER A 195 4.68 -17.32 -12.95
CA SER A 195 4.44 -16.38 -14.07
C SER A 195 4.09 -14.99 -13.55
N PRO A 196 4.48 -13.91 -14.24
CA PRO A 196 4.08 -12.55 -13.86
C PRO A 196 2.57 -12.40 -13.77
N VAL A 197 2.11 -11.55 -12.85
CA VAL A 197 0.68 -11.25 -12.67
C VAL A 197 0.19 -10.39 -13.85
N PRO A 198 -0.69 -10.91 -14.73
CA PRO A 198 -1.01 -10.23 -15.99
C PRO A 198 -1.93 -9.01 -15.81
N TRP A 199 -2.66 -8.94 -14.69
CA TRP A 199 -3.62 -7.89 -14.38
C TRP A 199 -3.05 -6.82 -13.44
N LEU A 200 -1.78 -6.93 -13.07
CA LEU A 200 -1.08 -5.90 -12.30
C LEU A 200 -0.74 -4.72 -13.20
N MET A 201 -0.99 -3.50 -12.72
CA MET A 201 -0.66 -2.29 -13.47
C MET A 201 0.83 -1.96 -13.35
N PRO A 202 1.49 -1.54 -14.44
CA PRO A 202 2.91 -1.22 -14.41
C PRO A 202 3.20 0.01 -13.56
N LEU A 203 4.34 0.05 -12.89
CA LEU A 203 4.77 1.23 -12.14
C LEU A 203 5.14 2.38 -13.10
N ILE A 204 4.54 3.56 -12.93
CA ILE A 204 4.77 4.73 -13.79
C ILE A 204 6.09 5.42 -13.39
N ARG A 205 7.21 4.98 -13.99
CA ARG A 205 8.56 5.46 -13.61
C ARG A 205 8.93 6.85 -14.13
N HIS A 206 8.38 7.28 -15.26
CA HIS A 206 8.78 8.57 -15.87
C HIS A 206 8.37 9.78 -14.99
N LEU A 207 7.39 9.61 -14.11
CA LEU A 207 6.93 10.62 -13.18
C LEU A 207 7.81 10.75 -11.92
N ASP A 208 8.83 9.91 -11.74
CA ASP A 208 9.73 9.94 -10.57
C ASP A 208 10.44 11.30 -10.41
N ARG A 209 10.57 12.08 -11.50
CA ARG A 209 11.13 13.44 -11.50
C ARG A 209 10.37 14.43 -10.61
N TRP A 210 9.07 14.23 -10.41
CA TRP A 210 8.21 15.12 -9.62
C TRP A 210 8.38 14.90 -8.11
N ARG A 211 8.99 13.78 -7.70
CA ARG A 211 9.01 13.33 -6.32
C ARG A 211 9.65 14.32 -5.33
N PRO A 212 10.80 14.95 -5.61
CA PRO A 212 11.34 15.97 -4.71
C PRO A 212 10.35 17.12 -4.49
N LEU A 213 9.74 17.61 -5.57
CA LEU A 213 8.79 18.74 -5.52
C LEU A 213 7.50 18.37 -4.76
N MET A 214 7.00 17.15 -4.94
CA MET A 214 5.85 16.66 -4.18
C MET A 214 6.15 16.60 -2.68
N MET A 215 7.33 16.10 -2.31
CA MET A 215 7.74 15.99 -0.90
C MET A 215 7.97 17.36 -0.28
N ASP A 216 8.53 18.31 -1.04
CA ASP A 216 8.73 19.69 -0.59
C ASP A 216 7.39 20.42 -0.44
N ALA A 217 6.46 20.24 -1.39
CA ALA A 217 5.11 20.81 -1.31
C ALA A 217 4.36 20.30 -0.07
N LYS A 218 4.36 18.98 0.17
CA LYS A 218 3.73 18.38 1.37
C LYS A 218 4.34 18.87 2.69
N ARG A 219 5.61 19.29 2.68
CA ARG A 219 6.30 19.77 3.89
C ARG A 219 6.03 21.25 4.17
N ASN A 220 5.84 22.03 3.11
CA ASN A 220 5.81 23.48 3.17
C ASN A 220 4.38 24.07 3.10
N THR A 221 3.35 23.23 3.02
CA THR A 221 1.96 23.65 2.90
C THR A 221 1.13 22.92 3.96
N ASP A 222 0.21 23.65 4.59
CA ASP A 222 -0.73 23.09 5.58
C ASP A 222 -1.93 22.38 4.91
N ASP A 223 -2.08 22.55 3.60
CA ASP A 223 -3.11 21.91 2.78
C ASP A 223 -2.86 20.39 2.67
N ASP A 224 -3.93 19.61 2.67
CA ASP A 224 -3.83 18.18 2.40
C ASP A 224 -3.67 17.95 0.89
N LEU A 225 -2.45 17.62 0.48
CA LEU A 225 -2.07 17.41 -0.92
C LEU A 225 -2.05 15.91 -1.26
N LEU A 226 -2.99 15.50 -2.11
CA LEU A 226 -3.06 14.15 -2.64
C LEU A 226 -2.71 14.12 -4.12
N PHE A 227 -1.56 13.53 -4.42
CA PHE A 227 -1.04 13.40 -5.78
C PHE A 227 -1.42 12.07 -6.39
N PHE A 228 -2.03 12.10 -7.57
CA PHE A 228 -2.51 10.93 -8.31
C PHE A 228 -1.87 10.85 -9.70
N ALA A 229 -1.72 9.63 -10.21
CA ALA A 229 -1.37 9.34 -11.58
C ALA A 229 -2.23 8.17 -12.08
N ASP A 230 -2.96 8.38 -13.18
CA ASP A 230 -3.85 7.37 -13.74
C ASP A 230 -3.54 7.10 -15.22
N PHE A 231 -3.92 5.91 -15.67
CA PHE A 231 -3.65 5.41 -17.01
C PHE A 231 -4.67 5.94 -18.03
N PRO A 232 -4.30 5.98 -19.33
CA PRO A 232 -5.22 6.38 -20.40
C PRO A 232 -6.55 5.62 -20.37
N GLY A 233 -7.67 6.36 -20.46
CA GLY A 233 -9.02 5.78 -20.49
C GLY A 233 -9.48 5.14 -19.17
N MET A 234 -8.78 5.44 -18.07
CA MET A 234 -9.25 5.12 -16.72
C MET A 234 -10.06 6.28 -16.14
N THR A 235 -11.00 5.92 -15.29
CA THR A 235 -11.93 6.85 -14.65
C THR A 235 -11.96 6.57 -13.16
N VAL A 236 -11.84 7.62 -12.36
CA VAL A 236 -11.98 7.56 -10.90
C VAL A 236 -13.16 8.41 -10.47
N THR A 237 -13.98 7.85 -9.59
CA THR A 237 -15.03 8.60 -8.90
C THR A 237 -14.55 8.92 -7.50
N ASN A 238 -14.63 10.20 -7.16
CA ASN A 238 -14.35 10.71 -5.83
C ASN A 238 -15.67 11.22 -5.25
N ASP A 239 -16.01 10.70 -4.08
CA ASP A 239 -17.15 11.14 -3.32
C ASP A 239 -16.61 12.01 -2.18
N ALA A 240 -16.72 13.33 -2.29
CA ALA A 240 -16.35 14.22 -1.19
C ALA A 240 -17.35 14.03 -0.04
N ASN A 241 -16.86 14.03 1.20
CA ASN A 241 -17.71 13.96 2.37
C ASN A 241 -18.39 15.32 2.57
N ASP A 242 -19.70 15.40 2.33
CA ASP A 242 -20.52 16.61 2.48
C ASP A 242 -20.57 17.18 3.92
N ARG A 243 -19.87 16.56 4.88
CA ARG A 243 -19.90 16.93 6.31
C ARG A 243 -18.94 18.04 6.68
N GLU A 244 -17.95 18.35 5.85
CA GLU A 244 -17.00 19.43 6.09
C GLU A 244 -16.98 20.35 4.87
N ALA A 245 -17.04 21.66 5.09
CA ALA A 245 -16.92 22.66 4.03
C ALA A 245 -15.47 22.75 3.52
N THR A 246 -14.93 21.65 3.01
CA THR A 246 -13.61 21.61 2.41
C THR A 246 -13.72 22.05 0.96
N THR A 247 -12.96 23.08 0.59
CA THR A 247 -12.80 23.43 -0.82
C THR A 247 -11.64 22.60 -1.35
N THR A 248 -11.93 21.72 -2.30
CA THR A 248 -10.94 20.89 -2.97
C THR A 248 -10.66 21.47 -4.35
N THR A 249 -9.40 21.82 -4.62
CA THR A 249 -8.94 22.25 -5.94
C THR A 249 -8.23 21.09 -6.63
N LEU A 250 -8.62 20.79 -7.86
CA LEU A 250 -7.94 19.83 -8.73
C LEU A 250 -7.02 20.58 -9.69
N ALA A 251 -5.73 20.25 -9.71
CA ALA A 251 -4.76 20.80 -10.64
C ALA A 251 -4.04 19.70 -11.44
N VAL A 252 -3.90 19.90 -12.76
CA VAL A 252 -3.23 18.95 -13.65
C VAL A 252 -1.76 19.31 -13.76
N LEU A 253 -0.87 18.37 -13.42
CA LEU A 253 0.57 18.57 -13.47
C LEU A 253 1.15 18.18 -14.82
N GLU A 254 0.68 17.05 -15.38
CA GLU A 254 1.13 16.53 -16.68
C GLU A 254 -0.01 15.72 -17.33
N GLY A 255 -0.18 15.87 -18.65
CA GLY A 255 -1.23 15.19 -19.40
C GLY A 255 -2.54 15.98 -19.51
N ALA A 256 -3.66 15.27 -19.60
CA ALA A 256 -4.99 15.84 -19.75
C ALA A 256 -6.05 14.94 -19.10
N VAL A 257 -6.94 15.57 -18.32
CA VAL A 257 -8.07 14.90 -17.67
C VAL A 257 -9.38 15.58 -18.04
N ALA A 258 -10.44 14.81 -18.11
CA ALA A 258 -11.81 15.27 -18.25
C ALA A 258 -12.51 15.08 -16.92
N VAL A 259 -13.13 16.14 -16.41
CA VAL A 259 -13.78 16.16 -15.11
C VAL A 259 -15.26 16.42 -15.29
N ARG A 260 -16.07 15.62 -14.60
CA ARG A 260 -17.52 15.73 -14.59
C ARG A 260 -18.00 15.76 -13.14
N GLU A 261 -18.61 16.87 -12.75
CA GLU A 261 -19.27 16.98 -11.44
C GLU A 261 -20.67 16.37 -11.51
N SER A 262 -21.07 15.68 -10.44
CA SER A 262 -22.38 15.06 -10.29
C SER A 262 -23.04 15.61 -9.04
N GLN A 263 -23.78 16.71 -9.15
CA GLN A 263 -24.56 17.23 -8.02
C GLN A 263 -25.78 16.33 -7.76
N ILE A 264 -26.01 15.99 -6.48
CA ILE A 264 -27.20 15.24 -6.06
C ILE A 264 -28.43 16.13 -6.32
N GLY A 265 -29.29 15.73 -7.27
CA GLY A 265 -30.58 16.38 -7.53
C GLY A 265 -30.62 17.36 -8.70
N ALA A 266 -29.51 17.59 -9.42
CA ALA A 266 -29.51 18.35 -10.67
C ALA A 266 -29.58 17.39 -11.87
N ILE A 267 -30.46 17.71 -12.82
CA ILE A 267 -30.54 17.08 -14.14
C ILE A 267 -29.15 17.18 -14.80
N ASP A 268 -28.70 16.09 -15.43
CA ASP A 268 -27.40 15.85 -16.07
C ASP A 268 -26.94 16.94 -17.07
N ASP A 269 -26.61 18.15 -16.61
CA ASP A 269 -26.23 19.27 -17.49
C ASP A 269 -24.97 20.05 -17.02
N ASN A 270 -24.23 19.56 -16.02
CA ASN A 270 -22.88 20.09 -15.79
C ASN A 270 -21.92 19.45 -16.79
N GLY A 271 -21.57 20.22 -17.83
CA GLY A 271 -20.72 19.81 -18.94
C GLY A 271 -19.38 19.25 -18.47
N THR A 272 -18.85 18.28 -19.22
CA THR A 272 -17.51 17.73 -18.95
C THR A 272 -16.46 18.81 -19.23
N VAL A 273 -15.70 19.19 -18.20
CA VAL A 273 -14.60 20.16 -18.31
C VAL A 273 -13.32 19.40 -18.60
N ARG A 274 -12.63 19.75 -19.68
CA ARG A 274 -11.31 19.21 -20.00
C ARG A 274 -10.25 20.14 -19.42
N LEU A 275 -9.37 19.58 -18.60
CA LEU A 275 -8.19 20.24 -18.06
C LEU A 275 -6.92 19.66 -18.69
N VAL A 276 -5.97 20.52 -19.02
CA VAL A 276 -4.63 20.14 -19.49
C VAL A 276 -3.55 20.58 -18.52
N SER A 277 -2.31 20.12 -18.73
CA SER A 277 -1.13 20.48 -17.95
C SER A 277 -1.07 21.97 -17.59
N GLY A 278 -1.01 22.28 -16.29
CA GLY A 278 -0.95 23.65 -15.76
C GLY A 278 -2.32 24.28 -15.48
N GLU A 279 -3.42 23.65 -15.89
CA GLU A 279 -4.78 24.10 -15.57
C GLU A 279 -5.27 23.50 -14.24
N ALA A 280 -6.17 24.23 -13.60
CA ALA A 280 -6.80 23.82 -12.36
C ALA A 280 -8.26 24.28 -12.32
N MET A 281 -9.06 23.56 -11.55
CA MET A 281 -10.44 23.94 -11.27
C MET A 281 -10.82 23.51 -9.86
N ASP A 282 -11.74 24.25 -9.25
CA ASP A 282 -12.34 23.81 -8.00
C ASP A 282 -13.33 22.68 -8.28
N VAL A 283 -13.30 21.65 -7.45
CA VAL A 283 -14.19 20.50 -7.51
C VAL A 283 -14.97 20.40 -6.20
N THR A 284 -16.29 20.26 -6.31
CA THR A 284 -17.16 20.14 -5.14
C THR A 284 -18.01 18.88 -5.20
N GLY A 285 -18.26 18.29 -4.03
CA GLY A 285 -19.08 17.08 -3.90
C GLY A 285 -18.53 15.90 -4.70
N ARG A 286 -19.46 15.13 -5.28
CA ARG A 286 -19.13 13.97 -6.11
C ARG A 286 -18.65 14.39 -7.49
N HIS A 287 -17.44 13.97 -7.85
CA HIS A 287 -16.86 14.27 -9.15
C HIS A 287 -16.15 13.04 -9.74
N VAL A 288 -16.11 13.02 -11.07
CA VAL A 288 -15.54 11.92 -11.85
C VAL A 288 -14.41 12.49 -12.69
N VAL A 289 -13.20 11.98 -12.46
CA VAL A 289 -12.00 12.35 -13.23
C VAL A 289 -11.66 11.21 -14.19
N THR A 290 -11.52 11.53 -15.47
CA THR A 290 -11.16 10.57 -16.52
C THR A 290 -9.89 11.02 -17.22
N THR A 291 -8.91 10.13 -17.33
CA THR A 291 -7.67 10.42 -18.08
C THR A 291 -7.94 10.31 -19.57
N VAL A 292 -7.79 11.43 -20.30
CA VAL A 292 -8.07 11.53 -21.74
C VAL A 292 -6.81 11.64 -22.60
N SER A 293 -5.64 11.79 -21.98
CA SER A 293 -4.34 11.78 -22.68
C SER A 293 -3.94 10.38 -23.15
N ALA A 294 -3.09 10.32 -24.18
CA ALA A 294 -2.51 9.07 -24.69
C ALA A 294 -1.47 8.45 -23.74
N THR A 295 -0.84 9.27 -22.90
CA THR A 295 0.07 8.86 -21.82
C THR A 295 -0.63 8.96 -20.47
N PRO A 296 -0.12 8.33 -19.40
CA PRO A 296 -0.65 8.56 -18.06
C PRO A 296 -0.70 10.05 -17.71
N SER A 297 -1.77 10.50 -17.07
CA SER A 297 -1.91 11.86 -16.55
C SER A 297 -1.64 11.88 -15.06
N CYS A 298 -1.01 12.94 -14.56
CA CYS A 298 -0.87 13.18 -13.14
C CYS A 298 -1.49 14.51 -12.73
N TYR A 299 -2.13 14.50 -11.58
CA TYR A 299 -2.90 15.60 -11.03
C TYR A 299 -2.85 15.57 -9.51
N VAL A 300 -3.14 16.69 -8.89
CA VAL A 300 -3.16 16.86 -7.44
C VAL A 300 -4.51 17.38 -7.00
N PHE A 301 -5.02 16.82 -5.91
CA PHE A 301 -6.08 17.43 -5.13
C PHE A 301 -5.45 18.17 -3.96
N ALA A 302 -5.75 19.45 -3.84
CA ALA A 302 -5.42 20.26 -2.69
C ALA A 302 -6.71 20.54 -1.92
N SER A 303 -6.83 20.02 -0.71
CA SER A 303 -7.99 20.27 0.14
C SER A 303 -7.63 21.27 1.22
N THR A 304 -8.42 22.35 1.31
CA THR A 304 -8.29 23.39 2.32
C THR A 304 -9.37 23.19 3.39
N ALA A 305 -8.97 23.03 4.65
CA ALA A 305 -9.91 23.00 5.77
C ALA A 305 -10.14 24.45 6.25
N GLU A 306 -11.37 24.95 6.16
CA GLU A 306 -11.71 26.21 6.81
C GLU A 306 -11.62 26.00 8.34
N SER A 307 -10.55 26.54 8.94
CA SER A 307 -10.43 26.60 10.40
C SER A 307 -11.55 27.46 10.99
N GLY A 308 -12.65 26.83 11.37
CA GLY A 308 -13.73 27.45 12.12
C GLY A 308 -13.22 27.95 13.46
N GLY A 309 -13.12 29.27 13.62
CA GLY A 309 -12.88 29.89 14.91
C GLY A 309 -14.12 29.77 15.80
N GLY A 310 -14.00 29.09 16.94
CA GLY A 310 -15.03 29.16 17.97
C GLY A 310 -14.93 28.12 19.08
N GLY A 311 -14.57 28.57 20.28
CA GLY A 311 -15.15 28.08 21.54
C GLY A 311 -14.60 26.77 22.10
N GLY A 312 -13.78 26.86 23.14
CA GLY A 312 -13.40 25.73 23.97
C GLY A 312 -14.59 25.08 24.69
N GLY A 313 -14.50 23.78 24.89
CA GLY A 313 -15.44 23.00 25.70
C GLY A 313 -15.00 21.55 25.78
N CYS A 314 -14.34 21.20 26.89
CA CYS A 314 -14.06 19.82 27.27
C CYS A 314 -15.38 19.05 27.46
N GLY A 315 -15.45 17.80 26.97
CA GLY A 315 -16.56 16.90 27.29
C GLY A 315 -16.35 15.51 26.70
N ALA A 316 -16.06 14.54 27.57
CA ALA A 316 -15.95 13.12 27.23
C ALA A 316 -17.31 12.45 27.00
N SER A 317 -17.28 11.31 26.30
CA SER A 317 -18.15 10.11 26.41
C SER A 317 -19.02 9.74 25.19
N GLY A 318 -19.00 8.43 24.86
CA GLY A 318 -20.23 7.68 24.58
C GLY A 318 -20.53 7.24 23.14
N HIS A 319 -20.50 5.91 22.94
CA HIS A 319 -21.03 5.09 21.83
C HIS A 319 -22.24 5.60 21.01
N GLY A 320 -22.26 5.22 19.71
CA GLY A 320 -23.46 5.04 18.88
C GLY A 320 -23.11 4.85 17.40
N GLY A 321 -23.55 3.75 16.78
CA GLY A 321 -23.16 3.36 15.42
C GLY A 321 -24.07 3.84 14.27
N VAL A 322 -23.65 3.41 13.07
CA VAL A 322 -24.35 3.31 11.77
C VAL A 322 -24.14 4.46 10.74
N ASP A 323 -23.81 3.99 9.53
CA ASP A 323 -23.86 4.56 8.18
C ASP A 323 -22.65 5.28 7.52
N ARG A 324 -22.12 4.52 6.53
CA ARG A 324 -21.74 4.84 5.13
C ARG A 324 -20.56 5.78 4.83
N GLY A 325 -19.73 5.30 3.90
CA GLY A 325 -18.67 6.03 3.21
C GLY A 325 -17.30 5.68 3.77
N VAL A 326 -16.49 4.95 2.99
CA VAL A 326 -15.09 4.67 3.31
C VAL A 326 -14.36 6.02 3.38
N SER A 327 -14.21 6.51 4.60
CA SER A 327 -13.49 7.73 4.95
C SER A 327 -11.99 7.47 4.90
N THR A 328 -11.27 8.25 4.12
CA THR A 328 -9.81 8.34 4.21
C THR A 328 -9.46 9.03 5.53
N GLN A 329 -9.37 8.27 6.62
CA GLN A 329 -8.78 8.78 7.86
C GLN A 329 -7.26 8.70 7.78
N HIS A 330 -6.59 9.85 7.92
CA HIS A 330 -5.18 9.91 8.28
C HIS A 330 -4.94 10.78 9.51
N ALA A 331 -3.86 10.42 10.21
CA ALA A 331 -3.55 10.73 11.58
C ALA A 331 -3.27 12.22 11.85
N ALA A 332 -3.78 12.71 12.98
CA ALA A 332 -3.51 14.03 13.52
C ALA A 332 -2.01 14.23 13.82
N VAL A 333 -1.41 15.27 13.26
CA VAL A 333 -0.12 15.81 13.69
C VAL A 333 -0.35 17.26 14.13
N GLY A 334 -0.19 17.50 15.43
CA GLY A 334 -0.32 18.83 16.02
C GLY A 334 0.91 19.70 15.74
N GLY A 335 0.67 20.93 15.28
CA GLY A 335 1.65 22.00 15.15
C GLY A 335 0.95 23.35 15.25
N ASN A 336 1.45 24.24 16.12
CA ASN A 336 0.87 25.54 16.46
C ASN A 336 1.38 26.67 15.55
N ARG A 337 0.51 27.65 15.23
CA ARG A 337 0.72 28.99 14.57
C ARG A 337 0.75 28.94 13.02
N ALA A 338 0.25 29.92 12.25
CA ALA A 338 -0.29 31.27 12.49
C ALA A 338 -1.43 31.61 11.50
N LYS A 339 -2.24 32.63 11.82
CA LYS A 339 -3.54 32.97 11.21
C LYS A 339 -3.48 33.63 9.82
N SER A 340 -4.52 33.29 9.03
CA SER A 340 -5.29 34.13 8.08
C SER A 340 -4.64 34.56 6.76
N CYS A 341 -5.23 34.14 5.62
CA CYS A 341 -5.52 35.08 4.53
C CYS A 341 -6.52 34.57 3.48
N SER A 342 -7.59 35.34 3.25
CA SER A 342 -8.62 35.18 2.22
C SER A 342 -8.09 35.45 0.81
N LYS A 343 -8.55 34.69 -0.21
CA LYS A 343 -8.40 34.88 -1.69
C LYS A 343 -6.98 35.06 -2.26
N ALA A 344 -6.02 35.58 -1.51
CA ALA A 344 -4.59 35.63 -1.87
C ALA A 344 -3.90 34.27 -1.64
N CYS A 345 -4.40 33.42 -0.74
CA CYS A 345 -3.92 32.03 -0.62
C CYS A 345 -4.26 31.17 -1.84
N TYR A 346 -5.35 31.44 -2.55
CA TYR A 346 -5.71 30.76 -3.82
C TYR A 346 -4.67 31.01 -4.89
N ALA A 347 -4.24 32.27 -5.02
CA ALA A 347 -3.15 32.62 -5.91
C ALA A 347 -1.83 32.06 -5.39
N SER A 348 -1.56 31.99 -4.09
CA SER A 348 -0.28 31.51 -3.53
C SER A 348 -0.10 29.99 -3.46
N ALA A 349 -1.14 29.16 -3.35
CA ALA A 349 -0.99 27.71 -3.46
C ALA A 349 -0.80 27.32 -4.93
N LEU A 350 -1.59 27.92 -5.82
CA LEU A 350 -1.45 27.76 -7.26
C LEU A 350 -0.19 28.47 -7.79
N HIS A 351 0.27 29.59 -7.20
CA HIS A 351 1.58 30.21 -7.46
C HIS A 351 2.69 29.49 -6.74
N ALA A 352 2.52 28.82 -5.60
CA ALA A 352 3.61 28.04 -5.00
C ALA A 352 3.82 26.77 -5.81
N ILE A 353 2.74 26.13 -6.26
CA ILE A 353 2.76 25.02 -7.22
C ILE A 353 3.28 25.54 -8.57
N ARG A 354 2.72 26.63 -9.11
CA ARG A 354 3.16 27.23 -10.39
C ARG A 354 4.53 27.90 -10.33
N ASP A 355 5.05 28.39 -9.21
CA ASP A 355 6.39 28.98 -9.06
C ASP A 355 7.42 27.88 -8.75
N ALA A 356 7.05 26.85 -7.97
CA ALA A 356 7.86 25.63 -7.85
C ALA A 356 7.96 24.87 -9.18
N PHE A 357 6.92 24.91 -10.03
CA PHE A 357 6.88 24.20 -11.31
C PHE A 357 7.13 25.07 -12.56
N SER A 358 7.02 26.40 -12.52
CA SER A 358 7.29 27.30 -13.67
C SER A 358 8.76 27.37 -14.03
N ALA A 359 9.67 27.07 -13.10
CA ALA A 359 11.09 26.87 -13.41
C ALA A 359 11.33 25.74 -14.44
N LEU A 360 10.37 24.81 -14.61
CA LEU A 360 10.41 23.71 -15.58
C LEU A 360 9.60 23.98 -16.85
N PHE A 361 8.53 24.78 -16.80
CA PHE A 361 7.71 25.07 -17.98
C PHE A 361 8.36 26.05 -18.98
N PHE A 362 9.45 26.74 -18.61
CA PHE A 362 10.16 27.68 -19.50
C PHE A 362 11.41 27.14 -20.21
N ARG A 363 11.66 25.82 -20.23
CA ARG A 363 12.83 25.25 -20.94
C ARG A 363 12.55 24.33 -22.14
N THR A 364 11.34 24.35 -22.69
CA THR A 364 11.08 23.79 -24.02
C THR A 364 10.45 24.83 -24.92
N ALA A 365 11.26 25.79 -25.34
CA ALA A 365 11.06 26.54 -26.57
C ALA A 365 12.37 26.51 -27.36
N VAL A 366 12.28 25.91 -28.55
CA VAL A 366 13.31 25.61 -29.56
C VAL A 366 14.11 24.33 -29.32
#